data_AF-A0A919LID1-F1
#
_entry.id   AF-A0A919LID1-F1
#
_cell.length_a   1.000
_cell.length_b   1.000
_cell.length_c   1.000
_cell.angle_alpha   90.00
_cell.angle_beta   90.00
_cell.angle_gamma   90.00
#
_symmetry.space_group_name_H-M   'P 1'
#
loop_
_entity.id
_entity.type
_entity.pdbx_description
1 polymer ?
#
loop_
_entity_poly.entity_id
_entity_poly.type
_entity_poly.pdbx_seq_one_letter_code
_entity_poly.pdbx_strand_id
1 'polypeptide(L)'
;MAFETLIPAPGRAWRVPPGEGSFLLDGETVLTALPGTESAARWLRATVGAATGLPLTDGTRDNGVVLRVDGHLAPEAYRIIVDEYAVRIDGGGPAGVFWGAQTLRQLLGPSAFRRAPVEPGRRWPVPMVVIEDAPRFAWRGMMLDVARHFLPKDGVLRYVDLLAAHKLNVLHLHLTDDQGWRIEIKRHPKLTEIGSWRARTKFGHRSSPLWDDRPHGGFYTQDDIREIVAYAAERHVSVVPEIDVPGHSQAAIAAYPWLGNTDVVDTAALTVWDTWGINPNVLAPTEDVLRFYEGVFEEVLELFPAQAAPFSPFVHVGGDECPKDQWRASPAAQARMRELGLAGPDGADRLQHWFIRHFDRWLAERGRRLIGWDEILQGTGGDGGRDPRRRDEQAPDGERVPNGERVPDVGGEGARREAGAPADATAGLGLEPGAAVSSWRGYAGGIAAARAGHDVVMCPEQQVYLDHRQDAGPDEPMPIGYVRTLKDVYRFEPVPPQLTPDEARHVLGAQANVWTEVMENQARVDYQAFPRLAAFAEVAWSRLPAPEERDVADFERRMGAHYRRLDALGVGYRPPGGPLPWQQRPVPEGMKGGLGRPIEGAPPNV
;
A
#
# COMPACT_ATOMS: atom_id res chain seq x y z
N MET A 1 -10.08 -32.60 -3.30
CA MET A 1 -8.90 -31.77 -3.59
C MET A 1 -9.19 -30.29 -3.85
N ALA A 2 -10.44 -29.82 -3.99
CA ALA A 2 -10.68 -28.43 -4.43
C ALA A 2 -10.41 -27.35 -3.36
N PHE A 3 -10.79 -27.54 -2.09
CA PHE A 3 -10.55 -26.54 -1.02
C PHE A 3 -9.10 -26.53 -0.51
N GLU A 4 -8.34 -27.60 -0.72
CA GLU A 4 -6.92 -27.72 -0.36
C GLU A 4 -6.03 -26.82 -1.22
N THR A 5 -6.59 -26.10 -2.21
CA THR A 5 -5.86 -25.21 -3.13
C THR A 5 -6.21 -23.73 -2.96
N LEU A 6 -6.97 -23.38 -1.92
CA LEU A 6 -7.41 -22.01 -1.68
C LEU A 6 -6.24 -21.11 -1.26
N ILE A 7 -6.24 -19.88 -1.78
CA ILE A 7 -5.32 -18.81 -1.36
C ILE A 7 -6.14 -17.53 -1.24
N PRO A 8 -6.19 -16.87 -0.07
CA PRO A 8 -5.67 -17.34 1.22
C PRO A 8 -6.27 -18.67 1.70
N ALA A 9 -5.50 -19.46 2.45
CA ALA A 9 -5.98 -20.66 3.12
C ALA A 9 -7.04 -20.30 4.19
N PRO A 10 -8.21 -20.97 4.20
CA PRO A 10 -9.25 -20.66 5.18
C PRO A 10 -8.87 -21.12 6.58
N GLY A 11 -9.45 -20.48 7.60
CA GLY A 11 -9.24 -20.87 9.01
C GLY A 11 -9.59 -22.33 9.30
N ARG A 12 -10.73 -22.83 8.80
CA ARG A 12 -11.12 -24.24 8.88
C ARG A 12 -11.88 -24.68 7.64
N ALA A 13 -11.62 -25.90 7.17
CA ALA A 13 -12.37 -26.53 6.10
C ALA A 13 -12.46 -28.04 6.31
N TRP A 14 -13.64 -28.64 6.12
CA TRP A 14 -13.83 -30.09 6.18
C TRP A 14 -14.96 -30.54 5.26
N ARG A 15 -14.97 -31.83 4.91
CA ARG A 15 -15.98 -32.40 4.01
C ARG A 15 -17.28 -32.71 4.77
N VAL A 16 -18.41 -32.60 4.07
CA VAL A 16 -19.72 -33.03 4.59
C VAL A 16 -19.82 -34.56 4.51
N PRO A 17 -20.10 -35.28 5.62
CA PRO A 17 -20.36 -36.73 5.59
C PRO A 17 -21.62 -37.08 4.78
N PRO A 18 -21.69 -38.24 4.10
CA PRO A 18 -20.75 -39.37 4.11
C PRO A 18 -19.49 -39.21 3.23
N GLY A 19 -19.29 -38.06 2.56
CA GLY A 19 -18.08 -37.74 1.80
C GLY A 19 -18.12 -38.12 0.30
N GLU A 20 -17.50 -37.26 -0.52
CA GLU A 20 -17.31 -37.33 -1.99
C GLU A 20 -18.49 -36.96 -2.91
N GLY A 21 -19.29 -35.95 -2.54
CA GLY A 21 -20.28 -35.33 -3.44
C GLY A 21 -19.90 -33.93 -3.94
N SER A 22 -20.68 -33.44 -4.91
CA SER A 22 -20.62 -32.06 -5.39
C SER A 22 -22.02 -31.52 -5.66
N PHE A 23 -22.26 -30.27 -5.28
CA PHE A 23 -23.39 -29.50 -5.77
C PHE A 23 -23.14 -29.08 -7.22
N LEU A 24 -24.10 -29.24 -8.13
CA LEU A 24 -23.94 -28.81 -9.53
C LEU A 24 -24.59 -27.44 -9.73
N LEU A 25 -23.78 -26.43 -10.03
CA LEU A 25 -24.27 -25.13 -10.47
C LEU A 25 -24.69 -25.22 -11.95
N ASP A 26 -25.96 -24.96 -12.24
CA ASP A 26 -26.56 -25.09 -13.58
C ASP A 26 -27.59 -23.97 -13.89
N GLY A 27 -28.26 -24.09 -15.04
CA GLY A 27 -29.21 -23.07 -15.52
C GLY A 27 -30.47 -22.92 -14.66
N GLU A 28 -30.78 -23.91 -13.82
CA GLU A 28 -31.91 -23.87 -12.88
C GLU A 28 -31.50 -23.35 -11.50
N THR A 29 -30.20 -23.13 -11.27
CA THR A 29 -29.72 -22.64 -9.99
C THR A 29 -30.17 -21.20 -9.75
N VAL A 30 -30.90 -21.00 -8.66
CA VAL A 30 -31.38 -19.68 -8.21
C VAL A 30 -30.42 -19.04 -7.20
N LEU A 31 -30.47 -17.72 -7.08
CA LEU A 31 -29.76 -16.95 -6.06
C LEU A 31 -30.77 -16.36 -5.08
N THR A 32 -30.69 -16.75 -3.81
CA THR A 32 -31.47 -16.20 -2.72
C THR A 32 -30.63 -15.16 -1.97
N ALA A 33 -30.89 -13.88 -2.22
CA ALA A 33 -30.24 -12.77 -1.51
C ALA A 33 -31.15 -12.28 -0.36
N LEU A 34 -30.75 -12.55 0.89
CA LEU A 34 -31.44 -12.02 2.06
C LEU A 34 -31.02 -10.56 2.35
N PRO A 35 -31.75 -9.81 3.20
CA PRO A 35 -31.44 -8.41 3.46
C PRO A 35 -29.98 -8.17 3.85
N GLY A 36 -29.34 -7.17 3.25
CA GLY A 36 -27.93 -6.83 3.48
C GLY A 36 -26.93 -7.60 2.62
N THR A 37 -27.40 -8.40 1.64
CA THR A 37 -26.53 -9.18 0.72
C THR A 37 -26.65 -8.75 -0.74
N GLU A 38 -27.34 -7.64 -1.01
CA GLU A 38 -27.69 -7.17 -2.35
C GLU A 38 -26.46 -6.86 -3.20
N SER A 39 -25.41 -6.28 -2.61
CA SER A 39 -24.14 -5.98 -3.31
C SER A 39 -23.43 -7.27 -3.74
N ALA A 40 -23.31 -8.25 -2.84
CA ALA A 40 -22.70 -9.55 -3.14
C ALA A 40 -23.50 -10.32 -4.20
N ALA A 41 -24.83 -10.25 -4.15
CA ALA A 41 -25.69 -10.88 -5.16
C ALA A 41 -25.50 -10.26 -6.55
N ARG A 42 -25.45 -8.93 -6.64
CA ARG A 42 -25.15 -8.20 -7.88
C ARG A 42 -23.78 -8.58 -8.43
N TRP A 43 -22.77 -8.62 -7.56
CA TRP A 43 -21.41 -8.99 -7.94
C TRP A 43 -21.31 -10.44 -8.44
N LEU A 44 -21.98 -11.39 -7.77
CA LEU A 44 -22.00 -12.80 -8.21
C LEU A 44 -22.59 -12.94 -9.62
N ARG A 45 -23.68 -12.23 -9.94
CA ARG A 45 -24.25 -12.22 -11.29
C ARG A 45 -23.29 -11.64 -12.32
N ALA A 46 -22.75 -10.45 -12.03
CA ALA A 46 -21.86 -9.74 -12.95
C ALA A 46 -20.53 -10.46 -13.18
N THR A 47 -20.06 -11.22 -12.19
CA THR A 47 -18.74 -11.87 -12.22
C THR A 47 -18.85 -13.37 -12.49
N VAL A 48 -19.49 -14.11 -11.58
CA VAL A 48 -19.60 -15.57 -11.67
C VAL A 48 -20.64 -15.96 -12.72
N GLY A 49 -21.78 -15.27 -12.79
CA GLY A 49 -22.78 -15.50 -13.83
C GLY A 49 -22.21 -15.27 -15.23
N ALA A 50 -21.48 -14.16 -15.43
CA ALA A 50 -20.79 -13.88 -16.69
C ALA A 50 -19.73 -14.94 -17.06
N ALA A 51 -18.90 -15.37 -16.10
CA ALA A 51 -17.88 -16.39 -16.33
C ALA A 51 -18.47 -17.78 -16.65
N THR A 52 -19.61 -18.11 -16.04
CA THR A 52 -20.24 -19.43 -16.16
C THR A 52 -21.28 -19.52 -17.27
N GLY A 53 -21.83 -18.38 -17.71
CA GLY A 53 -22.99 -18.29 -18.60
C GLY A 53 -24.32 -18.60 -17.89
N LEU A 54 -24.32 -18.66 -16.56
CA LEU A 54 -25.50 -18.98 -15.75
C LEU A 54 -26.19 -17.69 -15.27
N PRO A 55 -27.53 -17.63 -15.32
CA PRO A 55 -28.25 -16.39 -15.02
C PRO A 55 -28.30 -16.07 -13.52
N LEU A 56 -28.27 -17.08 -12.64
CA LEU A 56 -28.40 -16.94 -11.18
C LEU A 56 -29.62 -16.07 -10.82
N THR A 57 -30.79 -16.43 -11.37
CA THR A 57 -32.04 -15.69 -11.20
C THR A 57 -32.47 -15.66 -9.75
N ASP A 58 -33.16 -14.58 -9.34
CA ASP A 58 -33.75 -14.52 -8.00
C ASP A 58 -34.74 -15.69 -7.79
N GLY A 59 -34.68 -16.32 -6.62
CA GLY A 59 -35.62 -17.36 -6.24
C GLY A 59 -35.25 -18.05 -4.95
N THR A 60 -36.24 -18.71 -4.35
CA THR A 60 -36.10 -19.54 -3.13
C THR A 60 -36.42 -20.99 -3.50
N ARG A 61 -35.39 -21.78 -3.81
CA ARG A 61 -35.52 -23.20 -4.11
C ARG A 61 -34.40 -23.95 -3.39
N ASP A 62 -34.62 -25.24 -3.17
CA ASP A 62 -33.62 -26.10 -2.54
C ASP A 62 -32.35 -26.23 -3.38
N ASN A 63 -32.41 -26.04 -4.71
CA ASN A 63 -31.29 -25.98 -5.67
C ASN A 63 -30.77 -24.54 -5.87
N GLY A 64 -30.07 -23.98 -4.88
CA GLY A 64 -29.76 -22.54 -4.85
C GLY A 64 -28.44 -22.14 -4.20
N VAL A 65 -27.97 -20.95 -4.54
CA VAL A 65 -26.98 -20.20 -3.76
C VAL A 65 -27.73 -19.28 -2.80
N VAL A 66 -27.49 -19.40 -1.50
CA VAL A 66 -28.17 -18.60 -0.46
C VAL A 66 -27.15 -17.69 0.21
N LEU A 67 -27.42 -16.39 0.23
CA LEU A 67 -26.61 -15.38 0.89
C LEU A 67 -27.35 -14.85 2.12
N ARG A 68 -26.68 -14.79 3.27
CA ARG A 68 -27.26 -14.31 4.52
C ARG A 68 -26.26 -13.53 5.36
N VAL A 69 -26.74 -12.49 6.02
CA VAL A 69 -26.03 -11.86 7.14
C VAL A 69 -26.41 -12.57 8.44
N ASP A 70 -25.41 -13.05 9.19
CA ASP A 70 -25.55 -13.65 10.51
C ASP A 70 -24.78 -12.83 11.55
N GLY A 71 -25.51 -12.06 12.36
CA GLY A 71 -24.92 -11.18 13.38
C GLY A 71 -24.15 -11.87 14.51
N HIS A 72 -24.08 -13.21 14.54
CA HIS A 72 -23.25 -13.96 15.50
C HIS A 72 -21.79 -14.10 15.01
N LEU A 73 -21.53 -13.85 13.72
CA LEU A 73 -20.20 -13.83 13.15
C LEU A 73 -19.59 -12.42 13.20
N ALA A 74 -18.26 -12.33 13.28
CA ALA A 74 -17.56 -11.05 13.16
C ALA A 74 -17.78 -10.41 11.76
N PRO A 75 -17.69 -9.08 11.59
CA PRO A 75 -18.14 -8.39 10.37
C PRO A 75 -17.58 -8.91 9.03
N GLU A 76 -16.33 -9.38 9.02
CA GLU A 76 -15.66 -9.96 7.84
C GLU A 76 -15.56 -11.50 7.88
N ALA A 77 -16.04 -12.13 8.95
CA ALA A 77 -16.07 -13.58 9.06
C ALA A 77 -17.22 -14.16 8.23
N TYR A 78 -17.03 -15.38 7.75
CA TYR A 78 -18.05 -16.09 6.99
C TYR A 78 -17.99 -17.60 7.19
N ARG A 79 -19.11 -18.25 6.85
CA ARG A 79 -19.27 -19.69 6.80
C ARG A 79 -19.87 -20.07 5.44
N ILE A 80 -19.25 -21.04 4.77
CA ILE A 80 -19.80 -21.69 3.58
C ILE A 80 -20.22 -23.10 3.95
N ILE A 81 -21.43 -23.50 3.56
CA ILE A 81 -21.89 -24.89 3.62
C ILE A 81 -22.35 -25.26 2.22
N VAL A 82 -21.66 -26.23 1.61
CA VAL A 82 -22.06 -26.85 0.35
C VAL A 82 -22.50 -28.27 0.65
N ASP A 83 -23.78 -28.55 0.48
CA ASP A 83 -24.34 -29.90 0.53
C ASP A 83 -24.90 -30.31 -0.85
N GLU A 84 -25.68 -31.39 -0.90
CA GLU A 84 -26.27 -31.89 -2.16
C GLU A 84 -27.43 -31.01 -2.67
N TYR A 85 -27.93 -30.09 -1.86
CA TYR A 85 -29.05 -29.23 -2.17
C TYR A 85 -28.59 -27.81 -2.51
N ALA A 86 -27.74 -27.19 -1.69
CA ALA A 86 -27.47 -25.76 -1.80
C ALA A 86 -26.03 -25.37 -1.46
N VAL A 87 -25.64 -24.19 -1.94
CA VAL A 87 -24.48 -23.44 -1.46
C VAL A 87 -24.97 -22.33 -0.54
N ARG A 88 -24.73 -22.43 0.77
CA ARG A 88 -25.09 -21.40 1.75
C ARG A 88 -23.87 -20.61 2.16
N ILE A 89 -23.94 -19.28 2.08
CA ILE A 89 -22.90 -18.33 2.48
C ILE A 89 -23.47 -17.41 3.54
N ASP A 90 -23.06 -17.63 4.79
CA ASP A 90 -23.40 -16.80 5.94
C ASP A 90 -22.21 -15.89 6.26
N GLY A 91 -22.40 -14.58 6.33
CA GLY A 91 -21.35 -13.63 6.72
C GLY A 91 -21.76 -12.77 7.91
N GLY A 92 -20.82 -12.34 8.74
CA GLY A 92 -21.13 -11.44 9.88
C GLY A 92 -21.56 -10.04 9.49
N GLY A 93 -21.35 -9.68 8.22
CA GLY A 93 -21.83 -8.49 7.56
C GLY A 93 -21.70 -8.64 6.05
N PRO A 94 -22.00 -7.58 5.27
CA PRO A 94 -21.89 -7.60 3.82
C PRO A 94 -20.50 -8.03 3.32
N ALA A 95 -19.43 -7.57 3.99
CA ALA A 95 -18.04 -7.93 3.66
C ALA A 95 -17.77 -9.43 3.85
N GLY A 96 -18.21 -10.03 4.97
CA GLY A 96 -18.10 -11.47 5.18
C GLY A 96 -18.78 -12.29 4.08
N VAL A 97 -20.01 -11.91 3.68
CA VAL A 97 -20.72 -12.56 2.57
C VAL A 97 -19.93 -12.45 1.26
N PHE A 98 -19.37 -11.29 0.97
CA PHE A 98 -18.54 -11.08 -0.21
C PHE A 98 -17.25 -11.92 -0.20
N TRP A 99 -16.56 -12.04 0.95
CA TRP A 99 -15.39 -12.91 1.10
C TRP A 99 -15.74 -14.39 0.91
N GLY A 100 -16.91 -14.81 1.39
CA GLY A 100 -17.46 -16.13 1.10
C GLY A 100 -17.73 -16.35 -0.39
N ALA A 101 -18.27 -15.35 -1.08
CA ALA A 101 -18.49 -15.39 -2.53
C ALA A 101 -17.18 -15.50 -3.33
N GLN A 102 -16.10 -14.83 -2.89
CA GLN A 102 -14.76 -15.01 -3.48
C GLN A 102 -14.23 -16.44 -3.27
N THR A 103 -14.44 -17.03 -2.10
CA THR A 103 -14.07 -18.43 -1.85
C THR A 103 -14.89 -19.39 -2.71
N LEU A 104 -16.20 -19.17 -2.89
CA LEU A 104 -17.02 -19.93 -3.84
C LEU A 104 -16.44 -19.85 -5.26
N ARG A 105 -16.03 -18.66 -5.72
CA ARG A 105 -15.38 -18.48 -7.03
C ARG A 105 -14.11 -19.32 -7.16
N GLN A 106 -13.30 -19.43 -6.10
CA GLN A 106 -12.14 -20.32 -6.10
C GLN A 106 -12.50 -21.81 -6.15
N LEU A 107 -13.58 -22.23 -5.48
CA LEU A 107 -14.08 -23.61 -5.50
C LEU A 107 -14.61 -24.04 -6.88
N LEU A 108 -15.16 -23.10 -7.66
CA LEU A 108 -15.57 -23.29 -9.05
C LEU A 108 -14.38 -23.44 -10.02
N GLY A 109 -13.17 -23.11 -9.57
CA GLY A 109 -11.93 -23.27 -10.31
C GLY A 109 -11.58 -22.10 -11.25
N PRO A 110 -10.46 -22.19 -11.99
CA PRO A 110 -9.90 -21.07 -12.73
C PRO A 110 -10.83 -20.44 -13.77
N SER A 111 -11.69 -21.22 -14.45
CA SER A 111 -12.61 -20.67 -15.45
C SER A 111 -13.63 -19.69 -14.87
N ALA A 112 -13.94 -19.77 -13.57
CA ALA A 112 -14.80 -18.79 -12.89
C ALA A 112 -14.15 -17.40 -12.74
N PHE A 113 -12.86 -17.28 -13.08
CA PHE A 113 -12.13 -16.01 -13.09
C PHE A 113 -12.07 -15.32 -14.46
N ARG A 114 -12.57 -15.98 -15.51
CA ARG A 114 -12.72 -15.38 -16.84
C ARG A 114 -13.88 -14.38 -16.86
N ARG A 115 -13.89 -13.49 -17.86
CA ARG A 115 -14.98 -12.52 -18.09
C ARG A 115 -16.12 -13.05 -18.97
N ALA A 116 -15.91 -14.21 -19.60
CA ALA A 116 -16.89 -14.87 -20.46
C ALA A 116 -16.66 -16.40 -20.44
N PRO A 117 -17.67 -17.21 -20.80
CA PRO A 117 -17.52 -18.66 -20.85
C PRO A 117 -16.54 -19.07 -21.95
N VAL A 118 -15.54 -19.89 -21.59
CA VAL A 118 -14.52 -20.39 -22.53
C VAL A 118 -14.81 -21.80 -23.05
N GLU A 119 -15.73 -22.52 -22.41
CA GLU A 119 -16.14 -23.88 -22.74
C GLU A 119 -17.68 -23.96 -22.66
N PRO A 120 -18.40 -23.84 -23.78
CA PRO A 120 -19.85 -23.98 -23.80
C PRO A 120 -20.31 -25.33 -23.24
N GLY A 121 -21.33 -25.35 -22.39
CA GLY A 121 -21.85 -26.59 -21.78
C GLY A 121 -20.97 -27.19 -20.68
N ARG A 122 -19.90 -26.50 -20.26
CA ARG A 122 -19.10 -26.89 -19.10
C ARG A 122 -19.99 -27.02 -17.86
N ARG A 123 -19.81 -28.12 -17.13
CA ARG A 123 -20.42 -28.33 -15.82
C ARG A 123 -19.63 -27.60 -14.74
N TRP A 124 -20.34 -27.06 -13.76
CA TRP A 124 -19.77 -26.29 -12.65
C TRP A 124 -20.00 -27.00 -11.31
N PRO A 125 -19.28 -28.10 -11.04
CA PRO A 125 -19.36 -28.79 -9.76
C PRO A 125 -18.70 -27.95 -8.65
N VAL A 126 -19.41 -27.77 -7.55
CA VAL A 126 -18.90 -27.20 -6.30
C VAL A 126 -18.73 -28.35 -5.30
N PRO A 127 -17.53 -28.60 -4.77
CA PRO A 127 -17.30 -29.68 -3.82
C PRO A 127 -18.16 -29.51 -2.56
N MET A 128 -18.77 -30.60 -2.07
CA MET A 128 -19.45 -30.57 -0.76
C MET A 128 -18.43 -30.35 0.36
N VAL A 129 -18.56 -29.23 1.07
CA VAL A 129 -17.57 -28.73 2.03
C VAL A 129 -18.24 -27.79 3.02
N VAL A 130 -17.71 -27.77 4.25
CA VAL A 130 -17.95 -26.69 5.20
C VAL A 130 -16.66 -25.90 5.34
N ILE A 131 -16.74 -24.59 5.21
CA ILE A 131 -15.63 -23.65 5.41
C ILE A 131 -16.06 -22.62 6.45
N GLU A 132 -15.23 -22.41 7.46
CA GLU A 132 -15.36 -21.31 8.43
C GLU A 132 -14.10 -20.47 8.36
N ASP A 133 -14.25 -19.17 8.18
CA ASP A 133 -13.11 -18.32 7.87
C ASP A 133 -13.31 -16.88 8.35
N ALA A 134 -12.21 -16.22 8.69
CA ALA A 134 -12.19 -14.84 9.16
C ALA A 134 -10.76 -14.27 9.00
N PRO A 135 -10.61 -12.97 8.72
CA PRO A 135 -9.28 -12.38 8.58
C PRO A 135 -8.52 -12.36 9.91
N ARG A 136 -7.20 -12.50 9.83
CA ARG A 136 -6.25 -12.27 10.93
C ARG A 136 -6.14 -10.79 11.27
N PHE A 137 -5.99 -9.93 10.27
CA PHE A 137 -5.83 -8.48 10.43
C PHE A 137 -6.98 -7.70 9.80
N ALA A 138 -7.30 -6.57 10.41
CA ALA A 138 -8.34 -5.67 9.91
C ALA A 138 -7.84 -4.91 8.66
N TRP A 139 -6.61 -4.41 8.68
CA TRP A 139 -5.97 -3.74 7.54
C TRP A 139 -5.16 -4.73 6.69
N ARG A 140 -5.57 -4.94 5.44
CA ARG A 140 -4.89 -5.84 4.50
C ARG A 140 -4.66 -5.09 3.20
N GLY A 141 -3.57 -4.33 3.17
CA GLY A 141 -3.36 -3.28 2.18
C GLY A 141 -2.40 -3.61 1.05
N MET A 142 -2.59 -2.95 -0.07
CA MET A 142 -1.56 -2.74 -1.08
C MET A 142 -1.47 -1.24 -1.35
N MET A 143 -0.26 -0.68 -1.34
CA MET A 143 -0.02 0.64 -1.92
C MET A 143 0.29 0.51 -3.41
N LEU A 144 -0.38 1.30 -4.23
CA LEU A 144 -0.10 1.45 -5.65
C LEU A 144 0.38 2.87 -5.93
N ASP A 145 1.63 3.00 -6.34
CA ASP A 145 2.18 4.25 -6.84
C ASP A 145 1.70 4.50 -8.27
N VAL A 146 1.00 5.61 -8.44
CA VAL A 146 0.55 6.10 -9.76
C VAL A 146 1.21 7.44 -10.10
N ALA A 147 2.03 7.97 -9.20
CA ALA A 147 2.79 9.20 -9.34
C ALA A 147 4.03 8.98 -10.23
N ARG A 148 4.83 7.93 -10.01
CA ARG A 148 6.05 7.70 -10.83
C ARG A 148 5.70 7.20 -12.23
N HIS A 149 4.84 6.19 -12.34
CA HIS A 149 4.20 5.82 -13.61
C HIS A 149 2.68 5.84 -13.51
N PHE A 150 2.04 6.65 -14.35
CA PHE A 150 0.59 6.80 -14.35
C PHE A 150 -0.04 5.54 -14.92
N LEU A 151 -0.96 4.95 -14.15
CA LEU A 151 -1.77 3.84 -14.58
C LEU A 151 -3.15 4.35 -15.00
N PRO A 152 -3.64 4.04 -16.20
CA PRO A 152 -5.01 4.39 -16.57
C PRO A 152 -6.03 3.81 -15.59
N LYS A 153 -7.20 4.47 -15.44
CA LYS A 153 -8.28 4.05 -14.52
C LYS A 153 -8.60 2.55 -14.61
N ASP A 154 -8.70 2.00 -15.82
CA ASP A 154 -8.99 0.56 -16.01
C ASP A 154 -7.96 -0.35 -15.33
N GLY A 155 -6.70 0.06 -15.27
CA GLY A 155 -5.65 -0.64 -14.54
C GLY A 155 -5.84 -0.57 -13.02
N VAL A 156 -6.27 0.59 -12.50
CA VAL A 156 -6.60 0.76 -11.07
C VAL A 156 -7.82 -0.10 -10.69
N LEU A 157 -8.91 -0.04 -11.47
CA LEU A 157 -10.11 -0.86 -11.24
C LEU A 157 -9.79 -2.36 -11.32
N ARG A 158 -8.92 -2.75 -12.26
CA ARG A 158 -8.39 -4.11 -12.32
C ARG A 158 -7.64 -4.50 -11.05
N TYR A 159 -6.79 -3.63 -10.49
CA TYR A 159 -6.12 -3.92 -9.23
C TYR A 159 -7.11 -4.06 -8.08
N VAL A 160 -8.18 -3.26 -8.02
CA VAL A 160 -9.26 -3.46 -7.05
C VAL A 160 -9.88 -4.87 -7.16
N ASP A 161 -10.14 -5.36 -8.38
CA ASP A 161 -10.60 -6.74 -8.58
C ASP A 161 -9.59 -7.79 -8.10
N LEU A 162 -8.30 -7.56 -8.35
CA LEU A 162 -7.22 -8.45 -7.92
C LEU A 162 -7.08 -8.46 -6.39
N LEU A 163 -7.15 -7.30 -5.72
CA LEU A 163 -7.15 -7.19 -4.27
C LEU A 163 -8.32 -7.98 -3.67
N ALA A 164 -9.52 -7.76 -4.19
CA ALA A 164 -10.73 -8.44 -3.74
C ALA A 164 -10.66 -9.97 -3.94
N ALA A 165 -10.11 -10.44 -5.07
CA ALA A 165 -9.91 -11.87 -5.34
C ALA A 165 -8.98 -12.55 -4.31
N HIS A 166 -8.10 -11.77 -3.68
CA HIS A 166 -7.17 -12.21 -2.64
C HIS A 166 -7.59 -11.76 -1.23
N LYS A 167 -8.81 -11.21 -1.08
CA LYS A 167 -9.36 -10.71 0.20
C LYS A 167 -8.55 -9.57 0.87
N LEU A 168 -7.78 -8.82 0.07
CA LEU A 168 -7.16 -7.57 0.49
C LEU A 168 -8.23 -6.47 0.44
N ASN A 169 -8.29 -5.61 1.47
CA ASN A 169 -9.39 -4.68 1.70
C ASN A 169 -8.96 -3.20 1.77
N VAL A 170 -7.69 -2.89 1.51
CA VAL A 170 -7.21 -1.52 1.38
C VAL A 170 -6.38 -1.34 0.11
N LEU A 171 -6.76 -0.36 -0.70
CA LEU A 171 -5.93 0.23 -1.74
C LEU A 171 -5.42 1.58 -1.21
N HIS A 172 -4.15 1.62 -0.82
CA HIS A 172 -3.45 2.87 -0.56
C HIS A 172 -3.01 3.45 -1.91
N LEU A 173 -3.56 4.59 -2.31
CA LEU A 173 -3.33 5.16 -3.63
C LEU A 173 -2.37 6.36 -3.50
N HIS A 174 -1.12 6.13 -3.87
CA HIS A 174 -0.06 7.16 -3.83
C HIS A 174 -0.18 8.08 -5.05
N LEU A 175 -0.85 9.22 -4.87
CA LEU A 175 -1.38 10.08 -5.95
C LEU A 175 -0.45 11.23 -6.35
N THR A 176 0.54 11.58 -5.52
CA THR A 176 1.36 12.77 -5.73
C THR A 176 2.79 12.51 -5.34
N ASP A 177 3.71 12.90 -6.21
CA ASP A 177 5.15 12.87 -5.92
C ASP A 177 5.88 13.93 -6.76
N ASP A 178 7.21 13.95 -6.69
CA ASP A 178 8.09 14.83 -7.45
C ASP A 178 7.93 14.69 -8.97
N GLN A 179 7.69 13.46 -9.46
CA GLN A 179 7.60 13.13 -10.88
C GLN A 179 6.16 13.16 -11.43
N GLY A 180 5.18 13.47 -10.57
CA GLY A 180 3.93 14.04 -11.01
C GLY A 180 2.77 13.97 -10.02
N TRP A 181 1.75 14.75 -10.35
CA TRP A 181 0.52 14.94 -9.59
C TRP A 181 -0.68 14.34 -10.35
N ARG A 182 -1.42 13.44 -9.71
CA ARG A 182 -2.38 12.56 -10.41
C ARG A 182 -3.85 12.82 -10.11
N ILE A 183 -4.20 13.76 -9.24
CA ILE A 183 -5.58 14.01 -8.84
C ILE A 183 -6.04 15.43 -9.23
N GLU A 184 -7.18 15.55 -9.88
CA GLU A 184 -7.75 16.86 -10.21
C GLU A 184 -8.21 17.63 -8.94
N ILE A 185 -7.63 18.80 -8.71
CA ILE A 185 -8.06 19.77 -7.70
C ILE A 185 -8.54 21.02 -8.45
N LYS A 186 -9.86 21.23 -8.48
CA LYS A 186 -10.49 22.28 -9.30
C LYS A 186 -10.09 23.68 -8.86
N ARG A 187 -9.85 23.89 -7.56
CA ARG A 187 -9.33 25.16 -7.01
C ARG A 187 -7.92 25.46 -7.51
N HIS A 188 -7.14 24.44 -7.84
CA HIS A 188 -5.73 24.54 -8.18
C HIS A 188 -5.40 23.81 -9.49
N PRO A 189 -5.97 24.24 -10.64
CA PRO A 189 -5.92 23.49 -11.89
C PRO A 189 -4.50 23.22 -12.41
N LYS A 190 -3.53 24.11 -12.14
CA LYS A 190 -2.14 23.87 -12.55
C LYS A 190 -1.50 22.61 -11.97
N LEU A 191 -2.01 22.09 -10.85
CA LEU A 191 -1.53 20.82 -10.29
C LEU A 191 -1.66 19.69 -11.32
N THR A 192 -2.73 19.67 -12.13
CA THR A 192 -2.86 18.72 -13.23
C THR A 192 -2.49 19.28 -14.60
N GLU A 193 -2.69 20.58 -14.89
CA GLU A 193 -2.27 21.15 -16.19
C GLU A 193 -0.75 21.10 -16.39
N ILE A 194 0.03 21.26 -15.30
CA ILE A 194 1.49 21.25 -15.31
C ILE A 194 2.01 20.01 -14.58
N GLY A 195 1.61 19.84 -13.31
CA GLY A 195 2.16 18.81 -12.42
C GLY A 195 1.91 17.37 -12.87
N SER A 196 0.96 17.13 -13.78
CA SER A 196 0.66 15.77 -14.25
C SER A 196 1.56 15.29 -15.40
N TRP A 197 2.49 16.10 -15.91
CA TRP A 197 3.37 15.71 -17.01
C TRP A 197 4.83 16.07 -16.75
N ARG A 198 5.73 15.13 -17.06
CA ARG A 198 7.17 15.37 -17.13
C ARG A 198 7.67 15.18 -18.56
N ALA A 199 8.74 15.87 -18.90
CA ALA A 199 9.25 15.91 -20.28
C ALA A 199 9.89 14.59 -20.74
N ARG A 200 10.45 13.82 -19.81
CA ARG A 200 11.14 12.55 -20.05
C ARG A 200 11.20 11.72 -18.77
N THR A 201 11.69 10.50 -18.85
CA THR A 201 11.77 9.58 -17.72
C THR A 201 13.12 8.90 -17.65
N LYS A 202 13.68 8.79 -16.45
CA LYS A 202 14.89 7.99 -16.21
C LYS A 202 14.64 6.51 -16.53
N PHE A 203 15.47 5.91 -17.39
CA PHE A 203 15.30 4.51 -17.79
C PHE A 203 16.12 3.59 -16.87
N GLY A 204 15.43 2.89 -15.97
CA GLY A 204 16.03 2.08 -14.91
C GLY A 204 16.23 2.86 -13.60
N HIS A 205 17.11 2.37 -12.73
CA HIS A 205 17.45 3.01 -11.46
C HIS A 205 18.07 4.41 -11.67
N ARG A 206 18.03 5.30 -10.66
CA ARG A 206 18.57 6.67 -10.75
C ARG A 206 20.04 6.77 -11.20
N SER A 207 20.84 5.74 -10.93
CA SER A 207 22.25 5.65 -11.36
C SER A 207 22.44 5.20 -12.81
N SER A 208 21.38 4.75 -13.50
CA SER A 208 21.42 4.42 -14.92
C SER A 208 21.87 5.64 -15.73
N PRO A 209 22.69 5.53 -16.78
CA PRO A 209 22.99 6.64 -17.68
C PRO A 209 21.88 6.88 -18.73
N LEU A 210 20.79 6.11 -18.73
CA LEU A 210 19.78 6.15 -19.79
C LEU A 210 18.53 6.95 -19.40
N TRP A 211 17.92 7.55 -20.44
CA TRP A 211 16.64 8.24 -20.38
C TRP A 211 15.72 7.73 -21.51
N ASP A 212 14.43 7.69 -21.24
CA ASP A 212 13.38 7.65 -22.25
C ASP A 212 12.87 9.08 -22.45
N ASP A 213 13.18 9.68 -23.60
CA ASP A 213 12.81 11.06 -23.95
C ASP A 213 11.32 11.23 -24.31
N ARG A 214 10.49 10.22 -24.08
CA ARG A 214 9.04 10.31 -24.21
C ARG A 214 8.45 11.06 -23.01
N PRO A 215 7.66 12.13 -23.25
CA PRO A 215 6.86 12.73 -22.19
C PRO A 215 5.94 11.70 -21.55
N HIS A 216 5.86 11.72 -20.23
CA HIS A 216 5.06 10.79 -19.45
C HIS A 216 4.13 11.57 -18.53
N GLY A 217 2.88 11.14 -18.44
CA GLY A 217 1.90 11.81 -17.60
C GLY A 217 0.50 11.27 -17.71
N GLY A 218 -0.42 12.04 -17.15
CA GLY A 218 -1.82 11.68 -16.94
C GLY A 218 -2.27 11.96 -15.51
N PHE A 219 -3.57 12.13 -15.33
CA PHE A 219 -4.22 12.34 -14.05
C PHE A 219 -5.65 11.76 -14.09
N TYR A 220 -6.23 11.55 -12.92
CA TYR A 220 -7.62 11.16 -12.73
C TYR A 220 -8.47 12.42 -12.53
N THR A 221 -9.54 12.54 -13.30
CA THR A 221 -10.57 13.54 -13.02
C THR A 221 -11.24 13.25 -11.68
N GLN A 222 -11.94 14.22 -11.12
CA GLN A 222 -12.73 13.99 -9.92
C GLN A 222 -13.74 12.84 -10.10
N ASP A 223 -14.34 12.70 -11.28
CA ASP A 223 -15.31 11.63 -11.55
C ASP A 223 -14.63 10.26 -11.69
N ASP A 224 -13.40 10.20 -12.24
CA ASP A 224 -12.61 8.97 -12.22
C ASP A 224 -12.30 8.51 -10.79
N ILE A 225 -11.97 9.44 -9.88
CA ILE A 225 -11.76 9.12 -8.47
C ILE A 225 -13.05 8.63 -7.81
N ARG A 226 -14.17 9.32 -8.03
CA ARG A 226 -15.49 8.88 -7.51
C ARG A 226 -15.84 7.48 -8.00
N GLU A 227 -15.55 7.16 -9.27
CA GLU A 227 -15.75 5.82 -9.82
C GLU A 227 -14.83 4.79 -9.16
N ILE A 228 -13.53 5.08 -9.00
CA ILE A 228 -12.58 4.19 -8.32
C ILE A 228 -13.06 3.89 -6.89
N VAL A 229 -13.43 4.92 -6.13
CA VAL A 229 -13.91 4.77 -4.74
C VAL A 229 -15.20 3.95 -4.68
N ALA A 230 -16.18 4.24 -5.53
CA ALA A 230 -17.45 3.51 -5.56
C ALA A 230 -17.26 2.04 -5.98
N TYR A 231 -16.44 1.80 -7.02
CA TYR A 231 -16.14 0.46 -7.52
C TYR A 231 -15.42 -0.41 -6.48
N ALA A 232 -14.49 0.21 -5.73
CA ALA A 232 -13.77 -0.42 -4.62
C ALA A 232 -14.69 -0.72 -3.42
N ALA A 233 -15.58 0.21 -3.06
CA ALA A 233 -16.55 0.00 -2.00
C ALA A 233 -17.48 -1.19 -2.27
N GLU A 234 -17.94 -1.37 -3.53
CA GLU A 234 -18.73 -2.55 -3.92
C GLU A 234 -17.97 -3.89 -3.77
N ARG A 235 -16.64 -3.83 -3.67
CA ARG A 235 -15.75 -4.98 -3.47
C ARG A 235 -15.17 -5.04 -2.06
N HIS A 236 -15.70 -4.23 -1.15
CA HIS A 236 -15.23 -4.12 0.22
C HIS A 236 -13.74 -3.76 0.33
N VAL A 237 -13.23 -3.00 -0.65
CA VAL A 237 -11.89 -2.41 -0.66
C VAL A 237 -12.01 -0.92 -0.34
N SER A 238 -11.38 -0.49 0.74
CA SER A 238 -11.25 0.93 1.09
C SER A 238 -10.16 1.57 0.23
N VAL A 239 -10.41 2.76 -0.32
CA VAL A 239 -9.36 3.54 -0.99
C VAL A 239 -8.88 4.63 -0.02
N VAL A 240 -7.58 4.61 0.29
CA VAL A 240 -6.92 5.59 1.15
C VAL A 240 -6.06 6.48 0.26
N PRO A 241 -6.39 7.77 0.08
CA PRO A 241 -5.59 8.66 -0.75
C PRO A 241 -4.31 9.10 -0.03
N GLU A 242 -3.23 9.29 -0.78
CA GLU A 242 -2.03 9.97 -0.31
C GLU A 242 -1.78 11.27 -1.05
N ILE A 243 -1.62 12.36 -0.30
CA ILE A 243 -1.04 13.61 -0.77
C ILE A 243 0.23 13.83 0.04
N ASP A 244 1.39 13.55 -0.57
CA ASP A 244 2.67 13.55 0.12
C ASP A 244 3.17 14.97 0.39
N VAL A 245 3.43 15.27 1.66
CA VAL A 245 3.96 16.54 2.14
C VAL A 245 4.84 16.33 3.38
N PRO A 246 5.86 17.20 3.63
CA PRO A 246 6.33 18.30 2.80
C PRO A 246 7.45 17.92 1.82
N GLY A 247 7.91 16.66 1.86
CA GLY A 247 8.76 16.04 0.83
C GLY A 247 7.97 15.78 -0.45
N HIS A 248 8.60 15.11 -1.42
CA HIS A 248 7.93 14.59 -2.63
C HIS A 248 7.00 15.58 -3.35
N SER A 249 7.37 16.86 -3.36
CA SER A 249 6.45 17.96 -3.71
C SER A 249 6.85 18.72 -4.98
N GLN A 250 7.90 18.32 -5.70
CA GLN A 250 8.37 19.11 -6.84
C GLN A 250 7.34 19.25 -7.97
N ALA A 251 6.44 18.29 -8.19
CA ALA A 251 5.36 18.46 -9.18
C ALA A 251 4.41 19.61 -8.79
N ALA A 252 4.08 19.75 -7.51
CA ALA A 252 3.26 20.85 -7.00
C ALA A 252 4.03 22.19 -7.07
N ILE A 253 5.32 22.19 -6.72
CA ILE A 253 6.17 23.39 -6.82
C ILE A 253 6.34 23.82 -8.27
N ALA A 254 6.51 22.91 -9.22
CA ALA A 254 6.56 23.23 -10.65
C ALA A 254 5.25 23.87 -11.14
N ALA A 255 4.10 23.42 -10.63
CA ALA A 255 2.80 24.01 -10.94
C ALA A 255 2.59 25.39 -10.29
N TYR A 256 3.06 25.57 -9.06
CA TYR A 256 2.97 26.80 -8.28
C TYR A 256 4.32 27.08 -7.57
N PRO A 257 5.25 27.80 -8.23
CA PRO A 257 6.62 27.99 -7.73
C PRO A 257 6.74 28.59 -6.33
N TRP A 258 5.75 29.40 -5.92
CA TRP A 258 5.71 30.01 -4.60
C TRP A 258 5.49 29.02 -3.45
N LEU A 259 5.09 27.76 -3.75
CA LEU A 259 4.98 26.70 -2.74
C LEU A 259 6.33 26.23 -2.20
N GLY A 260 7.42 26.41 -2.96
CA GLY A 260 8.77 26.01 -2.56
C GLY A 260 9.54 27.11 -1.83
N ASN A 261 10.78 26.79 -1.41
CA ASN A 261 11.68 27.72 -0.72
C ASN A 261 12.31 28.75 -1.69
N THR A 262 11.48 29.70 -2.16
CA THR A 262 11.84 30.76 -3.14
C THR A 262 13.00 31.67 -2.72
N ASP A 263 13.33 31.70 -1.43
CA ASP A 263 14.44 32.48 -0.87
C ASP A 263 15.79 31.72 -0.87
N VAL A 264 15.81 30.48 -1.36
CA VAL A 264 17.02 29.62 -1.44
C VAL A 264 17.27 29.09 -2.84
N VAL A 265 16.22 28.74 -3.58
CA VAL A 265 16.31 28.15 -4.92
C VAL A 265 15.39 28.92 -5.87
N ASP A 266 15.80 29.05 -7.14
CA ASP A 266 14.93 29.55 -8.21
C ASP A 266 13.83 28.53 -8.54
N THR A 267 12.77 28.52 -7.74
CA THR A 267 11.66 27.58 -7.90
C THR A 267 10.89 27.80 -9.19
N ALA A 268 10.98 28.99 -9.80
CA ALA A 268 10.33 29.28 -11.08
C ALA A 268 11.02 28.58 -12.26
N ALA A 269 12.28 28.16 -12.10
CA ALA A 269 13.02 27.36 -13.08
C ALA A 269 12.81 25.84 -12.90
N LEU A 270 12.16 25.40 -11.82
CA LEU A 270 11.89 23.99 -11.58
C LEU A 270 10.81 23.47 -12.53
N THR A 271 11.01 22.26 -13.02
CA THR A 271 10.03 21.49 -13.79
C THR A 271 9.64 20.24 -13.02
N VAL A 272 8.56 19.55 -13.42
CA VAL A 272 8.22 18.24 -12.85
C VAL A 272 9.43 17.31 -13.00
N TRP A 273 9.81 16.64 -11.92
CA TRP A 273 11.10 15.95 -11.86
C TRP A 273 11.13 14.73 -12.80
N ASP A 274 12.27 14.52 -13.46
CA ASP A 274 12.43 13.51 -14.53
C ASP A 274 13.36 12.34 -14.14
N THR A 275 13.74 12.27 -12.86
CA THR A 275 14.57 11.21 -12.27
C THR A 275 14.02 10.73 -10.93
N TRP A 276 14.61 9.66 -10.41
CA TRP A 276 14.20 8.98 -9.17
C TRP A 276 15.09 9.31 -7.97
N GLY A 277 14.57 9.01 -6.78
CA GLY A 277 15.27 9.12 -5.50
C GLY A 277 14.73 10.23 -4.61
N ILE A 278 15.49 10.61 -3.59
CA ILE A 278 15.13 11.66 -2.64
C ILE A 278 15.39 13.03 -3.27
N ASN A 279 14.36 13.87 -3.33
CA ASN A 279 14.45 15.21 -3.91
C ASN A 279 14.79 16.27 -2.84
N PRO A 280 15.79 17.16 -3.07
CA PRO A 280 16.06 18.28 -2.17
C PRO A 280 14.97 19.37 -2.16
N ASN A 281 14.10 19.43 -3.17
CA ASN A 281 13.08 20.47 -3.30
C ASN A 281 11.82 20.13 -2.49
N VAL A 282 11.68 20.79 -1.34
CA VAL A 282 10.58 20.58 -0.39
C VAL A 282 9.69 21.81 -0.28
N LEU A 283 8.49 21.63 0.26
CA LEU A 283 7.57 22.75 0.51
C LEU A 283 8.17 23.79 1.47
N ALA A 284 7.82 25.06 1.25
CA ALA A 284 8.12 26.12 2.20
C ALA A 284 7.17 26.03 3.41
N PRO A 285 7.66 26.10 4.65
CA PRO A 285 6.85 25.93 5.86
C PRO A 285 6.16 27.25 6.23
N THR A 286 5.26 27.72 5.37
CA THR A 286 4.56 29.02 5.50
C THR A 286 3.06 28.84 5.62
N GLU A 287 2.37 29.84 6.20
CA GLU A 287 0.90 29.83 6.31
C GLU A 287 0.19 29.78 4.96
N ASP A 288 0.74 30.40 3.91
CA ASP A 288 0.15 30.37 2.58
C ASP A 288 0.18 28.96 1.98
N VAL A 289 1.27 28.22 2.22
CA VAL A 289 1.39 26.81 1.82
C VAL A 289 0.43 25.93 2.61
N LEU A 290 0.31 26.14 3.93
CA LEU A 290 -0.67 25.41 4.73
C LEU A 290 -2.10 25.63 4.19
N ARG A 291 -2.51 26.88 4.00
CA ARG A 291 -3.84 27.21 3.43
C ARG A 291 -4.08 26.63 2.04
N PHE A 292 -3.04 26.57 1.19
CA PHE A 292 -3.14 25.93 -0.12
C PHE A 292 -3.52 24.45 0.04
N TYR A 293 -2.78 23.73 0.88
CA TYR A 293 -3.02 22.31 1.11
C TYR A 293 -4.29 22.03 1.90
N GLU A 294 -4.74 22.92 2.80
CA GLU A 294 -6.09 22.84 3.38
C GLU A 294 -7.14 22.84 2.25
N GLY A 295 -6.98 23.69 1.23
CA GLY A 295 -7.86 23.71 0.06
C GLY A 295 -7.78 22.46 -0.82
N VAL A 296 -6.59 21.88 -0.96
CA VAL A 296 -6.41 20.56 -1.60
C VAL A 296 -7.15 19.48 -0.81
N PHE A 297 -6.92 19.42 0.50
CA PHE A 297 -7.54 18.41 1.35
C PHE A 297 -9.06 18.57 1.41
N GLU A 298 -9.62 19.78 1.37
CA GLU A 298 -11.07 19.98 1.25
C GLU A 298 -11.67 19.22 0.06
N GLU A 299 -11.06 19.31 -1.12
CA GLU A 299 -11.52 18.58 -2.30
C GLU A 299 -11.24 17.07 -2.17
N VAL A 300 -10.09 16.66 -1.62
CA VAL A 300 -9.79 15.24 -1.35
C VAL A 300 -10.85 14.62 -0.42
N LEU A 301 -11.25 15.31 0.66
CA LEU A 301 -12.25 14.77 1.58
C LEU A 301 -13.63 14.60 0.92
N GLU A 302 -13.98 15.44 -0.06
CA GLU A 302 -15.19 15.27 -0.87
C GLU A 302 -15.10 14.02 -1.77
N LEU A 303 -13.94 13.81 -2.40
CA LEU A 303 -13.72 12.70 -3.34
C LEU A 303 -13.57 11.34 -2.66
N PHE A 304 -13.14 11.32 -1.40
CA PHE A 304 -12.97 10.13 -0.58
C PHE A 304 -13.86 10.19 0.67
N PRO A 305 -15.19 10.00 0.56
CA PRO A 305 -16.09 10.12 1.71
C PRO A 305 -15.76 9.13 2.83
N ALA A 306 -15.77 9.60 4.09
CA ALA A 306 -15.35 8.81 5.25
C ALA A 306 -16.19 7.53 5.46
N GLN A 307 -17.45 7.58 5.01
CA GLN A 307 -18.42 6.50 5.10
C GLN A 307 -18.39 5.51 3.94
N ALA A 308 -17.50 5.69 2.94
CA ALA A 308 -17.47 4.83 1.76
C ALA A 308 -17.05 3.38 2.11
N ALA A 309 -16.08 3.22 3.02
CA ALA A 309 -15.61 1.94 3.52
C ALA A 309 -14.91 2.10 4.89
N PRO A 310 -14.63 1.01 5.64
CA PRO A 310 -14.14 1.10 7.02
C PRO A 310 -12.85 1.90 7.22
N PHE A 311 -11.94 1.90 6.23
CA PHE A 311 -10.69 2.65 6.30
C PHE A 311 -10.72 3.96 5.49
N SER A 312 -11.84 4.31 4.87
CA SER A 312 -11.99 5.59 4.16
C SER A 312 -11.90 6.84 5.05
N PRO A 313 -12.04 6.81 6.40
CA PRO A 313 -11.70 7.98 7.22
C PRO A 313 -10.22 8.36 7.17
N PHE A 314 -9.33 7.43 6.79
CA PHE A 314 -7.90 7.70 6.69
C PHE A 314 -7.55 8.57 5.48
N VAL A 315 -6.56 9.44 5.68
CA VAL A 315 -5.88 10.19 4.62
C VAL A 315 -4.38 10.08 4.89
N HIS A 316 -3.63 9.60 3.90
CA HIS A 316 -2.17 9.53 3.99
C HIS A 316 -1.57 10.88 3.61
N VAL A 317 -0.65 11.40 4.43
CA VAL A 317 0.01 12.68 4.17
C VAL A 317 1.49 12.53 3.78
N GLY A 318 1.94 11.29 3.61
CA GLY A 318 3.34 10.95 3.37
C GLY A 318 4.20 11.31 4.56
N GLY A 319 5.12 12.25 4.37
CA GLY A 319 6.02 12.77 5.40
C GLY A 319 7.37 12.07 5.48
N ASP A 320 7.62 11.12 4.60
CA ASP A 320 8.92 10.48 4.41
C ASP A 320 9.92 11.40 3.71
N GLU A 321 11.19 10.97 3.73
CA GLU A 321 12.24 11.43 2.81
C GLU A 321 12.26 12.95 2.54
N CYS A 322 12.10 13.78 3.57
CA CYS A 322 12.16 15.24 3.46
C CYS A 322 13.56 15.76 3.85
N PRO A 323 14.43 16.15 2.90
CA PRO A 323 15.67 16.84 3.20
C PRO A 323 15.43 18.17 3.90
N LYS A 324 16.27 18.48 4.88
CA LYS A 324 16.13 19.67 5.72
C LYS A 324 16.99 20.84 5.25
N ASP A 325 17.77 20.66 4.19
CA ASP A 325 18.81 21.60 3.80
C ASP A 325 18.24 22.93 3.29
N GLN A 326 17.14 22.90 2.53
CA GLN A 326 16.45 24.12 2.11
C GLN A 326 15.92 24.91 3.31
N TRP A 327 15.32 24.26 4.31
CA TRP A 327 14.83 24.95 5.51
C TRP A 327 15.96 25.49 6.40
N ARG A 328 17.11 24.82 6.46
CA ARG A 328 18.29 25.33 7.16
C ARG A 328 18.85 26.59 6.48
N ALA A 329 18.81 26.63 5.15
CA ALA A 329 19.29 27.76 4.36
C ALA A 329 18.28 28.93 4.26
N SER A 330 16.98 28.64 4.33
CA SER A 330 15.89 29.62 4.09
C SER A 330 15.72 30.60 5.25
N PRO A 331 15.94 31.92 5.03
CA PRO A 331 15.61 32.93 6.03
C PRO A 331 14.15 32.86 6.51
N ALA A 332 13.20 32.56 5.63
CA ALA A 332 11.78 32.42 5.97
C ALA A 332 11.52 31.22 6.90
N ALA A 333 12.09 30.05 6.59
CA ALA A 333 11.97 28.88 7.46
C ALA A 333 12.67 29.09 8.81
N GLN A 334 13.83 29.75 8.82
CA GLN A 334 14.53 30.10 10.06
C GLN A 334 13.74 31.11 10.91
N ALA A 335 13.04 32.06 10.29
CA ALA A 335 12.12 32.96 11.01
C ALA A 335 10.95 32.20 11.63
N ARG A 336 10.33 31.29 10.86
CA ARG A 336 9.27 30.41 11.34
C ARG A 336 9.70 29.57 12.55
N MET A 337 10.89 28.97 12.50
CA MET A 337 11.43 28.21 13.64
C MET A 337 11.59 29.07 14.89
N ARG A 338 12.00 30.34 14.76
CA ARG A 338 12.09 31.27 15.90
C ARG A 338 10.73 31.64 16.45
N GLU A 339 9.76 31.95 15.59
CA GLU A 339 8.38 32.27 15.97
C GLU A 339 7.71 31.13 16.74
N LEU A 340 7.96 29.89 16.33
CA LEU A 340 7.40 28.68 16.94
C LEU A 340 8.21 28.17 18.15
N GLY A 341 9.33 28.81 18.51
CA GLY A 341 10.20 28.34 19.59
C GLY A 341 10.88 27.00 19.31
N LEU A 342 11.11 26.69 18.02
CA LEU A 342 11.73 25.45 17.53
C LEU A 342 13.24 25.60 17.26
N ALA A 343 13.84 26.75 17.55
CA ALA A 343 15.26 26.99 17.29
C ALA A 343 16.15 25.97 18.02
N GLY A 344 17.19 25.49 17.33
CA GLY A 344 18.15 24.52 17.88
C GLY A 344 18.65 23.54 16.82
N PRO A 345 19.55 22.61 17.20
CA PRO A 345 20.15 21.63 16.27
C PRO A 345 19.11 20.78 15.53
N ASP A 346 18.01 20.41 16.21
CA ASP A 346 16.92 19.58 15.66
C ASP A 346 15.73 20.43 15.19
N GLY A 347 15.91 21.75 15.04
CA GLY A 347 14.80 22.67 14.76
C GLY A 347 14.09 22.39 13.44
N ALA A 348 14.81 21.92 12.43
CA ALA A 348 14.23 21.54 11.15
C ALA A 348 13.40 20.24 11.21
N ASP A 349 13.80 19.28 12.05
CA ASP A 349 13.03 18.05 12.25
C ASP A 349 11.75 18.35 13.05
N ARG A 350 11.84 19.22 14.08
CA ARG A 350 10.66 19.73 14.79
C ARG A 350 9.74 20.58 13.90
N LEU A 351 10.30 21.28 12.91
CA LEU A 351 9.50 22.05 11.94
C LEU A 351 8.69 21.14 11.01
N GLN A 352 9.26 20.01 10.56
CA GLN A 352 8.49 19.00 9.84
C GLN A 352 7.34 18.48 10.70
N HIS A 353 7.63 18.13 11.95
CA HIS A 353 6.59 17.65 12.85
C HIS A 353 5.47 18.69 13.05
N TRP A 354 5.80 19.97 13.20
CA TRP A 354 4.81 21.06 13.23
C TRP A 354 3.94 21.09 11.96
N PHE A 355 4.56 20.93 10.78
CA PHE A 355 3.86 20.94 9.50
C PHE A 355 2.88 19.76 9.38
N ILE A 356 3.32 18.55 9.73
CA ILE A 356 2.45 17.35 9.71
C ILE A 356 1.33 17.47 10.74
N ARG A 357 1.65 17.93 11.95
CA ARG A 357 0.67 18.07 13.03
C ARG A 357 -0.42 19.09 12.71
N HIS A 358 -0.12 20.11 11.91
CA HIS A 358 -1.14 21.02 11.41
C HIS A 358 -2.23 20.24 10.65
N PHE A 359 -1.84 19.39 9.69
CA PHE A 359 -2.80 18.58 8.93
C PHE A 359 -3.44 17.48 9.75
N ASP A 360 -2.72 16.89 10.70
CA ASP A 360 -3.28 15.93 11.65
C ASP A 360 -4.50 16.51 12.38
N ARG A 361 -4.31 17.68 13.02
CA ARG A 361 -5.39 18.37 13.72
C ARG A 361 -6.50 18.80 12.77
N TRP A 362 -6.13 19.37 11.63
CA TRP A 362 -7.10 19.86 10.65
C TRP A 362 -8.00 18.74 10.11
N LEU A 363 -7.44 17.54 9.89
CA LEU A 363 -8.14 16.33 9.49
C LEU A 363 -9.01 15.78 10.63
N ALA A 364 -8.47 15.71 11.85
CA ALA A 364 -9.18 15.23 13.03
C ALA A 364 -10.43 16.06 13.34
N GLU A 365 -10.34 17.40 13.24
CA GLU A 365 -11.47 18.33 13.40
C GLU A 365 -12.60 18.08 12.38
N ARG A 366 -12.30 17.40 11.27
CA ARG A 366 -13.24 17.03 10.19
C ARG A 366 -13.63 15.54 10.23
N GLY A 367 -13.36 14.85 11.34
CA GLY A 367 -13.71 13.45 11.53
C GLY A 367 -12.87 12.49 10.68
N ARG A 368 -11.68 12.92 10.26
CA ARG A 368 -10.72 12.11 9.50
C ARG A 368 -9.57 11.68 10.39
N ARG A 369 -8.80 10.69 9.93
CA ARG A 369 -7.65 10.14 10.65
C ARG A 369 -6.43 10.28 9.78
N LEU A 370 -5.36 10.89 10.29
CA LEU A 370 -4.10 10.93 9.56
C LEU A 370 -3.43 9.56 9.60
N ILE A 371 -2.83 9.17 8.48
CA ILE A 371 -1.78 8.16 8.43
C ILE A 371 -0.56 8.76 7.71
N GLY A 372 0.64 8.37 8.09
CA GLY A 372 1.87 8.83 7.44
C GLY A 372 3.01 7.85 7.64
N TRP A 373 4.07 8.00 6.87
CA TRP A 373 5.28 7.19 7.01
C TRP A 373 5.95 7.46 8.36
N ASP A 374 6.68 6.49 8.90
CA ASP A 374 7.18 6.53 10.29
C ASP A 374 8.07 7.73 10.64
N GLU A 375 8.57 8.50 9.65
CA GLU A 375 9.19 9.80 9.85
C GLU A 375 8.29 10.86 10.49
N ILE A 376 6.95 10.74 10.43
CA ILE A 376 6.05 11.69 11.11
C ILE A 376 6.23 11.71 12.63
N LEU A 377 6.88 10.66 13.19
CA LEU A 377 7.25 10.58 14.60
C LEU A 377 8.56 11.32 14.93
N GLN A 378 9.36 11.71 13.93
CA GLN A 378 10.60 12.45 14.16
C GLN A 378 10.29 13.80 14.80
N GLY A 379 11.12 14.25 15.74
CA GLY A 379 10.91 15.50 16.46
C GLY A 379 9.97 15.43 17.69
N THR A 380 9.40 14.26 17.99
CA THR A 380 8.53 14.03 19.18
C THR A 380 9.29 13.60 20.44
N GLY A 381 10.62 13.42 20.35
CA GLY A 381 11.46 12.92 21.45
C GLY A 381 11.56 11.38 21.52
N GLY A 382 10.78 10.65 20.72
CA GLY A 382 11.03 9.24 20.43
C GLY A 382 12.16 9.12 19.40
N ASP A 383 13.15 8.27 19.67
CA ASP A 383 14.21 7.93 18.70
C ASP A 383 13.59 7.10 17.57
N GLY A 384 12.82 7.75 16.70
CA GLY A 384 12.38 7.22 15.42
C GLY A 384 13.65 6.96 14.62
N GLY A 385 14.12 5.71 14.67
CA GLY A 385 15.49 5.32 14.35
C GLY A 385 16.10 6.14 13.21
N ARG A 386 17.27 6.72 13.45
CA ARG A 386 17.99 7.50 12.42
C ARG A 386 18.08 6.71 11.12
N ASP A 387 17.69 7.34 10.02
CA ASP A 387 17.76 6.76 8.68
C ASP A 387 19.19 6.27 8.38
N PRO A 388 19.42 4.94 8.24
CA PRO A 388 20.74 4.40 7.95
C PRO A 388 21.24 4.79 6.55
N ARG A 389 20.37 5.21 5.62
CA ARG A 389 20.74 5.62 4.25
C ARG A 389 21.41 6.99 4.20
N ARG A 390 21.26 7.84 5.24
CA ARG A 390 21.94 9.14 5.32
C ARG A 390 23.47 9.06 5.24
N ARG A 391 24.09 7.91 5.55
CA ARG A 391 25.56 7.74 5.45
C ARG A 391 26.05 7.33 4.06
N ASP A 392 25.25 6.62 3.27
CA ASP A 392 25.69 6.04 1.99
C ASP A 392 25.20 6.81 0.76
N GLU A 393 24.40 7.86 0.94
CA GLU A 393 23.79 8.62 -0.16
C GLU A 393 24.41 10.00 -0.43
N GLN A 394 25.33 10.48 0.43
CA GLN A 394 25.96 11.81 0.28
C GLN A 394 27.43 11.81 -0.15
N ALA A 395 28.03 10.67 -0.53
CA ALA A 395 29.45 10.67 -0.91
C ALA A 395 29.66 11.02 -2.41
N PRO A 396 30.39 12.11 -2.75
CA PRO A 396 31.08 12.18 -4.03
C PRO A 396 32.32 11.27 -3.98
N ASP A 397 32.63 10.61 -5.09
CA ASP A 397 33.82 9.77 -5.25
C ASP A 397 35.11 10.59 -5.00
N GLY A 398 35.94 10.15 -4.04
CA GLY A 398 37.35 10.59 -3.97
C GLY A 398 37.99 10.66 -2.58
N GLU A 399 38.99 9.80 -2.39
CA GLU A 399 40.15 9.90 -1.47
C GLU A 399 39.95 9.77 0.06
N ARG A 400 40.39 8.60 0.57
CA ARG A 400 40.67 8.36 2.00
C ARG A 400 42.02 8.96 2.41
N VAL A 401 42.06 9.65 3.55
CA VAL A 401 43.30 10.02 4.27
C VAL A 401 43.11 9.72 5.78
N PRO A 402 44.14 9.23 6.53
CA PRO A 402 43.93 8.46 7.75
C PRO A 402 44.05 9.25 9.09
N ASN A 403 43.32 8.72 10.09
CA ASN A 403 43.37 8.84 11.56
C ASN A 403 44.35 9.79 12.30
N GLY A 404 43.81 10.38 13.39
CA GLY A 404 44.49 10.83 14.62
C GLY A 404 43.65 11.92 15.30
N GLU A 405 43.45 12.08 16.61
CA GLU A 405 43.91 11.47 17.86
C GLU A 405 42.87 11.86 18.95
N ARG A 406 42.79 11.09 20.05
CA ARG A 406 41.95 11.40 21.23
C ARG A 406 42.60 12.49 22.09
N VAL A 407 41.79 13.40 22.63
CA VAL A 407 42.18 14.37 23.67
C VAL A 407 41.17 14.26 24.83
N PRO A 408 41.61 14.30 26.11
CA PRO A 408 40.79 13.85 27.23
C PRO A 408 39.88 14.93 27.81
N ASP A 409 38.86 14.41 28.50
CA ASP A 409 37.83 15.10 29.26
C ASP A 409 38.39 15.83 30.49
N VAL A 410 37.95 17.07 30.72
CA VAL A 410 38.23 17.85 31.93
C VAL A 410 36.93 18.45 32.43
N GLY A 411 36.48 17.95 33.58
CA GLY A 411 35.25 18.36 34.24
C GLY A 411 35.29 19.80 34.76
N GLY A 412 34.08 20.34 34.94
CA GLY A 412 33.84 21.62 35.59
C GLY A 412 32.38 21.75 36.00
N GLU A 413 32.08 21.37 37.24
CA GLU A 413 30.81 21.68 37.92
C GLU A 413 30.67 23.20 38.10
N GLY A 414 29.50 23.74 37.76
CA GLY A 414 29.16 25.15 37.96
C GLY A 414 27.66 25.35 38.05
N ALA A 415 27.14 25.29 39.26
CA ALA A 415 25.75 25.59 39.59
C ALA A 415 25.36 27.01 39.14
N ARG A 416 24.25 27.13 38.40
CA ARG A 416 23.55 28.41 38.18
C ARG A 416 22.09 28.28 38.58
N ARG A 417 21.67 29.25 39.39
CA ARG A 417 20.35 29.40 40.00
C ARG A 417 19.28 29.73 38.95
N GLU A 418 18.08 29.25 39.26
CA GLU A 418 16.82 29.37 38.56
C GLU A 418 16.41 30.83 38.31
N ALA A 419 16.01 31.10 37.07
CA ALA A 419 15.08 32.16 36.69
C ALA A 419 14.01 31.50 35.82
N GLY A 420 12.74 31.76 36.12
CA GLY A 420 11.57 30.96 35.73
C GLY A 420 11.51 30.58 34.25
N ALA A 421 11.32 29.29 34.00
CA ALA A 421 11.07 28.73 32.69
C ALA A 421 9.70 29.20 32.16
N PRO A 422 9.59 29.63 30.89
CA PRO A 422 8.30 29.71 30.23
C PRO A 422 7.71 28.30 30.13
N ALA A 423 6.38 28.22 30.11
CA ALA A 423 5.63 26.98 30.03
C ALA A 423 6.20 26.01 28.96
N ASP A 424 6.29 24.74 29.34
CA ASP A 424 6.83 23.63 28.57
C ASP A 424 6.32 23.61 27.12
N ALA A 425 7.15 24.07 26.18
CA ALA A 425 6.86 24.05 24.74
C ALA A 425 6.92 22.63 24.12
N THR A 426 7.08 21.58 24.94
CA THR A 426 7.02 20.17 24.53
C THR A 426 5.77 19.44 25.01
N ALA A 427 4.99 20.05 25.92
CA ALA A 427 3.68 19.57 26.34
C ALA A 427 2.65 19.74 25.20
N GLY A 428 2.69 18.83 24.24
CA GLY A 428 1.73 18.77 23.14
C GLY A 428 2.26 18.23 21.81
N LEU A 429 3.52 17.85 21.67
CA LEU A 429 4.10 17.42 20.37
C LEU A 429 3.72 15.98 19.93
N GLY A 430 2.57 15.46 20.36
CA GLY A 430 2.05 14.16 19.90
C GLY A 430 1.14 14.32 18.68
N LEU A 431 0.99 13.25 17.90
CA LEU A 431 -0.09 13.14 16.92
C LEU A 431 -1.45 13.05 17.65
N GLU A 432 -2.52 13.44 16.98
CA GLU A 432 -3.89 13.38 17.50
C GLU A 432 -4.33 11.93 17.76
N PRO A 433 -5.21 11.71 18.76
CA PRO A 433 -5.74 10.38 19.02
C PRO A 433 -6.39 9.76 17.77
N GLY A 434 -5.97 8.55 17.43
CA GLY A 434 -6.47 7.84 16.25
C GLY A 434 -5.64 8.04 14.98
N ALA A 435 -4.58 8.87 14.99
CA ALA A 435 -3.57 8.86 13.94
C ALA A 435 -2.89 7.47 13.86
N ALA A 436 -2.43 7.11 12.65
CA ALA A 436 -1.73 5.87 12.39
C ALA A 436 -0.37 6.09 11.72
N VAL A 437 0.50 5.09 11.83
CA VAL A 437 1.86 5.11 11.28
C VAL A 437 2.07 3.94 10.33
N SER A 438 2.53 4.23 9.11
CA SER A 438 3.04 3.27 8.14
C SER A 438 4.52 2.99 8.44
N SER A 439 4.82 1.86 9.08
CA SER A 439 6.20 1.48 9.47
C SER A 439 6.93 0.80 8.33
N TRP A 440 7.81 1.53 7.66
CA TRP A 440 8.46 1.07 6.44
C TRP A 440 9.98 0.87 6.58
N ARG A 441 10.65 1.56 7.52
CA ARG A 441 12.11 1.43 7.73
C ARG A 441 12.52 0.18 8.54
N GLY A 442 11.58 -0.72 8.81
CA GLY A 442 11.74 -1.91 9.65
C GLY A 442 10.68 -1.96 10.76
N TYR A 443 10.93 -2.73 11.84
CA TYR A 443 9.98 -2.82 12.96
C TYR A 443 10.10 -1.69 13.98
N ALA A 444 11.22 -0.98 14.02
CA ALA A 444 11.49 0.03 15.05
C ALA A 444 10.43 1.16 15.08
N GLY A 445 10.05 1.67 13.90
CA GLY A 445 9.02 2.72 13.79
C GLY A 445 7.66 2.25 14.32
N GLY A 446 7.22 1.07 13.90
CA GLY A 446 5.97 0.46 14.35
C GLY A 446 5.96 0.13 15.84
N ILE A 447 7.09 -0.35 16.39
CA ILE A 447 7.22 -0.58 17.83
C ILE A 447 7.09 0.73 18.61
N ALA A 448 7.78 1.79 18.15
CA ALA A 448 7.73 3.10 18.79
C ALA A 448 6.30 3.69 18.74
N ALA A 449 5.63 3.61 17.59
CA ALA A 449 4.26 4.07 17.39
C ALA A 449 3.26 3.33 18.31
N ALA A 450 3.29 2.00 18.31
CA ALA A 450 2.39 1.19 19.13
C ALA A 450 2.59 1.45 20.63
N ARG A 451 3.83 1.62 21.09
CA ARG A 451 4.14 1.99 22.49
C ARG A 451 3.66 3.39 22.87
N ALA A 452 3.61 4.30 21.90
CA ALA A 452 3.03 5.63 22.05
C ALA A 452 1.49 5.63 21.96
N GLY A 453 0.86 4.46 21.72
CA GLY A 453 -0.59 4.32 21.62
C GLY A 453 -1.18 4.69 20.24
N HIS A 454 -0.33 4.83 19.22
CA HIS A 454 -0.77 5.07 17.85
C HIS A 454 -1.00 3.75 17.12
N ASP A 455 -2.00 3.75 16.24
CA ASP A 455 -2.25 2.61 15.36
C ASP A 455 -1.11 2.46 14.33
N VAL A 456 -0.86 1.24 13.88
CA VAL A 456 0.28 0.92 13.00
C VAL A 456 -0.16 0.03 11.85
N VAL A 457 0.33 0.37 10.65
CA VAL A 457 0.31 -0.47 9.47
C VAL A 457 1.74 -0.88 9.15
N MET A 458 2.02 -2.18 9.22
CA MET A 458 3.38 -2.70 9.02
C MET A 458 3.65 -2.93 7.54
N CYS A 459 4.63 -2.21 7.00
CA CYS A 459 5.01 -2.27 5.58
C CYS A 459 6.53 -2.19 5.38
N PRO A 460 7.35 -2.97 6.11
CA PRO A 460 8.80 -2.83 6.07
C PRO A 460 9.38 -3.14 4.68
N GLU A 461 10.25 -2.25 4.21
CA GLU A 461 11.02 -2.37 2.95
C GLU A 461 11.69 -3.74 2.81
N GLN A 462 12.21 -4.25 3.92
CA GLN A 462 12.93 -5.51 4.00
C GLN A 462 12.06 -6.75 3.73
N GLN A 463 10.73 -6.61 3.70
CA GLN A 463 9.80 -7.72 3.58
C GLN A 463 8.81 -7.57 2.43
N VAL A 464 8.18 -6.40 2.29
CA VAL A 464 6.94 -6.25 1.49
C VAL A 464 6.98 -5.08 0.51
N TYR A 465 8.17 -4.61 0.14
CA TYR A 465 8.37 -3.76 -1.03
C TYR A 465 8.44 -4.65 -2.28
N LEU A 466 7.42 -4.58 -3.12
CA LEU A 466 7.27 -5.46 -4.28
C LEU A 466 7.95 -4.89 -5.53
N ASP A 467 8.52 -3.71 -5.45
CA ASP A 467 9.45 -3.16 -6.45
C ASP A 467 10.82 -3.84 -6.41
N HIS A 468 11.20 -4.41 -5.27
CA HIS A 468 12.42 -5.19 -5.12
C HIS A 468 12.46 -6.44 -6.00
N ARG A 469 13.67 -6.81 -6.45
CA ARG A 469 13.91 -7.99 -7.29
C ARG A 469 13.46 -9.29 -6.61
N GLN A 470 12.95 -10.23 -7.42
CA GLN A 470 12.37 -11.48 -6.93
C GLN A 470 13.38 -12.62 -6.80
N ASP A 471 14.52 -12.49 -7.47
CA ASP A 471 15.57 -13.51 -7.54
C ASP A 471 16.95 -12.85 -7.66
N ALA A 472 18.00 -13.61 -7.35
CA ALA A 472 19.37 -13.15 -7.47
C ALA A 472 19.90 -13.16 -8.92
N GLY A 473 19.23 -13.93 -9.79
CA GLY A 473 19.65 -14.20 -11.15
C GLY A 473 19.71 -12.95 -12.05
N PRO A 474 20.55 -12.99 -13.10
CA PRO A 474 20.78 -11.86 -13.98
C PRO A 474 19.61 -11.56 -14.93
N ASP A 475 18.65 -12.48 -15.04
CA ASP A 475 17.53 -12.36 -15.97
C ASP A 475 16.38 -11.51 -15.42
N GLU A 476 16.41 -11.14 -14.13
CA GLU A 476 15.42 -10.22 -13.56
C GLU A 476 15.44 -8.87 -14.32
N PRO A 477 14.30 -8.36 -14.78
CA PRO A 477 14.27 -7.25 -15.74
C PRO A 477 14.78 -5.93 -15.18
N MET A 478 14.48 -5.62 -13.93
CA MET A 478 15.01 -4.42 -13.30
C MET A 478 15.43 -4.76 -11.87
N PRO A 479 16.67 -5.23 -11.66
CA PRO A 479 17.09 -5.69 -10.36
C PRO A 479 17.38 -4.48 -9.45
N ILE A 480 16.37 -4.03 -8.72
CA ILE A 480 16.49 -3.02 -7.66
C ILE A 480 16.33 -3.66 -6.28
N GLY A 481 17.01 -3.09 -5.29
CA GLY A 481 16.88 -3.48 -3.89
C GLY A 481 17.35 -4.91 -3.59
N TYR A 482 16.85 -5.44 -2.48
CA TYR A 482 17.16 -6.77 -1.98
C TYR A 482 16.42 -7.87 -2.75
N VAL A 483 16.94 -9.10 -2.75
CA VAL A 483 16.17 -10.26 -3.23
C VAL A 483 15.02 -10.52 -2.26
N ARG A 484 13.77 -10.34 -2.68
CA ARG A 484 12.56 -10.70 -1.92
C ARG A 484 11.76 -11.74 -2.69
N THR A 485 11.98 -13.01 -2.36
CA THR A 485 11.33 -14.15 -3.02
C THR A 485 9.87 -14.30 -2.56
N LEU A 486 9.11 -15.14 -3.27
CA LEU A 486 7.77 -15.58 -2.82
C LEU A 486 7.77 -16.15 -1.41
N LYS A 487 8.82 -16.94 -1.08
CA LYS A 487 9.00 -17.56 0.23
C LYS A 487 9.28 -16.54 1.32
N ASP A 488 10.08 -15.51 1.03
CA ASP A 488 10.38 -14.45 2.00
C ASP A 488 9.10 -13.71 2.39
N VAL A 489 8.29 -13.33 1.40
CA VAL A 489 6.99 -12.68 1.65
C VAL A 489 6.04 -13.59 2.42
N TYR A 490 5.97 -14.88 2.09
CA TYR A 490 5.15 -15.84 2.84
C TYR A 490 5.63 -16.05 4.29
N ARG A 491 6.89 -15.76 4.60
CA ARG A 491 7.47 -15.86 5.96
C ARG A 491 7.41 -14.57 6.76
N PHE A 492 7.00 -13.47 6.16
CA PHE A 492 6.85 -12.20 6.86
C PHE A 492 5.87 -12.32 8.03
N GLU A 493 6.27 -11.85 9.22
CA GLU A 493 5.41 -11.74 10.39
C GLU A 493 5.12 -10.28 10.71
N PRO A 494 3.91 -9.77 10.44
CA PRO A 494 3.59 -8.36 10.66
C PRO A 494 3.71 -7.89 12.10
N VAL A 495 3.48 -8.75 13.11
CA VAL A 495 3.52 -8.32 14.51
C VAL A 495 4.93 -8.50 15.08
N PRO A 496 5.63 -7.42 15.45
CA PRO A 496 6.96 -7.53 16.05
C PRO A 496 6.90 -8.30 17.38
N PRO A 497 7.79 -9.27 17.62
CA PRO A 497 7.79 -10.06 18.86
C PRO A 497 8.10 -9.24 20.12
N GLN A 498 8.60 -8.00 19.95
CA GLN A 498 8.92 -7.08 21.04
C GLN A 498 7.67 -6.36 21.61
N LEU A 499 6.51 -6.48 20.94
CA LEU A 499 5.26 -5.89 21.41
C LEU A 499 4.58 -6.83 22.42
N THR A 500 4.09 -6.25 23.51
CA THR A 500 3.17 -6.93 24.42
C THR A 500 1.82 -7.19 23.74
N PRO A 501 0.97 -8.10 24.27
CA PRO A 501 -0.35 -8.35 23.70
C PRO A 501 -1.26 -7.11 23.61
N ASP A 502 -1.11 -6.13 24.48
CA ASP A 502 -1.90 -4.90 24.45
C ASP A 502 -1.35 -3.91 23.41
N GLU A 503 -0.02 -3.73 23.34
CA GLU A 503 0.61 -2.92 22.30
C GLU A 503 0.36 -3.51 20.89
N ALA A 504 0.36 -4.84 20.76
CA ALA A 504 0.09 -5.53 19.49
C ALA A 504 -1.33 -5.27 18.95
N ARG A 505 -2.29 -4.82 19.78
CA ARG A 505 -3.64 -4.44 19.32
C ARG A 505 -3.63 -3.18 18.46
N HIS A 506 -2.60 -2.35 18.59
CA HIS A 506 -2.41 -1.17 17.73
C HIS A 506 -1.94 -1.54 16.32
N VAL A 507 -1.45 -2.76 16.09
CA VAL A 507 -1.12 -3.24 14.74
C VAL A 507 -2.42 -3.57 14.00
N LEU A 508 -2.94 -2.61 13.23
CA LEU A 508 -4.15 -2.78 12.43
C LEU A 508 -3.99 -3.90 11.39
N GLY A 509 -2.76 -4.05 10.89
CA GLY A 509 -2.37 -5.09 9.97
C GLY A 509 -1.12 -4.73 9.19
N ALA A 510 -1.09 -5.14 7.93
CA ALA A 510 0.07 -5.01 7.07
C ALA A 510 -0.29 -4.46 5.69
N GLN A 511 0.72 -3.95 4.99
CA GLN A 511 0.60 -3.48 3.62
C GLN A 511 1.84 -3.83 2.79
N ALA A 512 1.61 -4.23 1.54
CA ALA A 512 2.68 -4.37 0.55
C ALA A 512 2.73 -3.12 -0.34
N ASN A 513 3.93 -2.56 -0.54
CA ASN A 513 4.10 -1.33 -1.30
C ASN A 513 4.61 -1.65 -2.71
N VAL A 514 4.01 -1.00 -3.71
CA VAL A 514 4.38 -1.13 -5.13
C VAL A 514 4.77 0.24 -5.65
N TRP A 515 6.03 0.60 -5.46
CA TRP A 515 6.66 1.78 -6.05
C TRP A 515 6.96 1.55 -7.52
N THR A 516 6.70 2.55 -8.38
CA THR A 516 6.62 2.32 -9.83
C THR A 516 7.74 2.96 -10.64
N GLU A 517 8.84 3.43 -10.05
CA GLU A 517 9.99 4.02 -10.77
C GLU A 517 10.45 3.15 -11.96
N VAL A 518 10.35 1.83 -11.79
CA VAL A 518 10.78 0.85 -12.79
C VAL A 518 9.66 -0.05 -13.31
N MET A 519 8.41 0.39 -13.17
CA MET A 519 7.23 -0.33 -13.64
C MET A 519 6.43 0.51 -14.63
N GLU A 520 6.92 0.57 -15.87
CA GLU A 520 6.45 1.55 -16.86
C GLU A 520 5.01 1.30 -17.38
N ASN A 521 4.44 0.14 -17.11
CA ASN A 521 3.09 -0.24 -17.56
C ASN A 521 2.48 -1.37 -16.71
N GLN A 522 1.18 -1.64 -16.93
CA GLN A 522 0.42 -2.68 -16.24
C GLN A 522 1.12 -4.04 -16.18
N ALA A 523 1.76 -4.50 -17.26
CA ALA A 523 2.40 -5.81 -17.29
C ALA A 523 3.62 -5.88 -16.35
N ARG A 524 4.30 -4.75 -16.13
CA ARG A 524 5.42 -4.64 -15.20
C ARG A 524 4.96 -4.60 -13.75
N VAL A 525 3.88 -3.87 -13.47
CA VAL A 525 3.25 -3.88 -12.15
C VAL A 525 2.75 -5.31 -11.82
N ASP A 526 2.12 -6.00 -12.77
CA ASP A 526 1.67 -7.39 -12.61
C ASP A 526 2.86 -8.33 -12.31
N TYR A 527 3.97 -8.21 -13.06
CA TYR A 527 5.17 -9.02 -12.88
C TYR A 527 5.78 -8.85 -11.49
N GLN A 528 5.84 -7.61 -11.01
CA GLN A 528 6.46 -7.28 -9.74
C GLN A 528 5.56 -7.61 -8.54
N ALA A 529 4.27 -7.34 -8.66
CA ALA A 529 3.29 -7.65 -7.62
C ALA A 529 3.07 -9.17 -7.47
N PHE A 530 2.90 -9.92 -8.57
CA PHE A 530 2.56 -11.34 -8.53
C PHE A 530 3.73 -12.24 -8.92
N PRO A 531 3.95 -13.34 -8.17
CA PRO A 531 3.03 -13.99 -7.24
C PRO A 531 3.10 -13.53 -5.77
N ARG A 532 4.01 -12.62 -5.42
CA ARG A 532 4.26 -12.22 -4.02
C ARG A 532 3.04 -11.64 -3.31
N LEU A 533 2.19 -10.89 -4.02
CA LEU A 533 0.97 -10.33 -3.45
C LEU A 533 -0.04 -11.42 -3.02
N ALA A 534 -0.04 -12.59 -3.67
CA ALA A 534 -0.85 -13.72 -3.25
C ALA A 534 -0.32 -14.36 -1.94
N ALA A 535 1.01 -14.43 -1.77
CA ALA A 535 1.61 -14.83 -0.50
C ALA A 535 1.33 -13.82 0.61
N PHE A 536 1.47 -12.53 0.31
CA PHE A 536 1.14 -11.45 1.24
C PHE A 536 -0.32 -11.50 1.69
N ALA A 537 -1.24 -11.76 0.77
CA ALA A 537 -2.66 -11.91 1.10
C ALA A 537 -2.91 -13.06 2.10
N GLU A 538 -2.18 -14.16 1.99
CA GLU A 538 -2.26 -15.23 2.97
C GLU A 538 -1.67 -14.84 4.33
N VAL A 539 -0.55 -14.12 4.35
CA VAL A 539 0.02 -13.57 5.59
C VAL A 539 -0.95 -12.62 6.30
N ALA A 540 -1.65 -11.79 5.53
CA ALA A 540 -2.59 -10.79 6.05
C ALA A 540 -3.95 -11.40 6.47
N TRP A 541 -4.35 -12.52 5.86
CA TRP A 541 -5.65 -13.16 6.10
C TRP A 541 -5.58 -14.35 7.06
N SER A 542 -4.68 -15.30 6.82
CA SER A 542 -4.68 -16.60 7.50
C SER A 542 -3.96 -16.52 8.84
N ARG A 543 -4.42 -17.33 9.80
CA ARG A 543 -3.70 -17.55 11.07
C ARG A 543 -2.57 -18.54 10.83
N LEU A 544 -1.39 -18.02 10.50
CA LEU A 544 -0.20 -18.82 10.22
C LEU A 544 0.60 -19.10 11.50
N PRO A 545 1.33 -20.23 11.57
CA PRO A 545 2.35 -20.46 12.58
C PRO A 545 3.47 -19.40 12.55
N ALA A 546 4.39 -19.50 13.52
CA ALA A 546 5.61 -18.70 13.51
C ALA A 546 6.37 -18.87 12.18
N PRO A 547 7.04 -17.82 11.65
CA PRO A 547 7.69 -17.83 10.34
C PRO A 547 8.48 -19.08 9.96
N GLU A 548 9.25 -19.62 10.91
CA GLU A 548 10.09 -20.79 10.76
C GLU A 548 9.31 -22.11 10.66
N GLU A 549 8.08 -22.15 11.20
CA GLU A 549 7.18 -23.30 11.20
C GLU A 549 6.18 -23.29 10.04
N ARG A 550 6.10 -22.19 9.28
CA ARG A 550 5.17 -22.09 8.13
C ARG A 550 5.53 -23.11 7.06
N ASP A 551 4.55 -23.93 6.66
CA ASP A 551 4.72 -24.93 5.61
C ASP A 551 4.77 -24.27 4.22
N VAL A 552 5.99 -23.91 3.81
CA VAL A 552 6.28 -23.33 2.49
C VAL A 552 5.94 -24.32 1.38
N ALA A 553 6.18 -25.61 1.59
CA ALA A 553 5.94 -26.63 0.57
C ALA A 553 4.44 -26.77 0.30
N ASP A 554 3.60 -26.67 1.34
CA ASP A 554 2.14 -26.60 1.17
C ASP A 554 1.70 -25.36 0.40
N PHE A 555 2.19 -24.19 0.80
CA PHE A 555 1.87 -22.95 0.09
C PHE A 555 2.28 -23.01 -1.39
N GLU A 556 3.47 -23.52 -1.71
CA GLU A 556 3.93 -23.71 -3.10
C GLU A 556 3.06 -24.69 -3.89
N ARG A 557 2.61 -25.79 -3.27
CA ARG A 557 1.64 -26.71 -3.90
C ARG A 557 0.33 -26.00 -4.23
N ARG A 558 -0.21 -25.18 -3.32
CA ARG A 558 -1.43 -24.40 -3.56
C ARG A 558 -1.24 -23.35 -4.63
N MET A 559 -0.07 -22.70 -4.66
CA MET A 559 0.32 -21.77 -5.71
C MET A 559 0.33 -22.44 -7.09
N GLY A 560 0.75 -23.70 -7.20
CA GLY A 560 0.66 -24.49 -8.43
C GLY A 560 -0.74 -24.50 -9.06
N ALA A 561 -1.79 -24.58 -8.24
CA ALA A 561 -3.17 -24.43 -8.71
C ALA A 561 -3.58 -22.97 -8.93
N HIS A 562 -3.09 -22.07 -8.08
CA HIS A 562 -3.43 -20.64 -8.11
C HIS A 562 -2.88 -19.90 -9.33
N TYR A 563 -1.72 -20.30 -9.88
CA TYR A 563 -1.20 -19.73 -11.14
C TYR A 563 -2.22 -19.80 -12.29
N ARG A 564 -3.00 -20.89 -12.38
CA ARG A 564 -4.08 -20.98 -13.38
C ARG A 564 -5.19 -19.96 -13.16
N ARG A 565 -5.44 -19.53 -11.92
CA ARG A 565 -6.39 -18.45 -11.60
C ARG A 565 -5.81 -17.09 -12.03
N LEU A 566 -4.51 -16.87 -11.82
CA LEU A 566 -3.80 -15.68 -12.31
C LEU A 566 -3.82 -15.62 -13.85
N ASP A 567 -3.60 -16.75 -14.55
CA ASP A 567 -3.77 -16.85 -16.00
C ASP A 567 -5.21 -16.52 -16.45
N ALA A 568 -6.20 -16.96 -15.67
CA ALA A 568 -7.61 -16.69 -15.94
C ALA A 568 -7.98 -15.21 -15.79
N LEU A 569 -7.39 -14.55 -14.78
CA LEU A 569 -7.46 -13.12 -14.53
C LEU A 569 -6.60 -12.30 -15.53
N GLY A 570 -5.75 -12.97 -16.32
CA GLY A 570 -4.84 -12.35 -17.28
C GLY A 570 -3.72 -11.56 -16.60
N VAL A 571 -3.20 -12.03 -15.46
CA VAL A 571 -2.11 -11.38 -14.71
C VAL A 571 -0.76 -11.74 -15.33
N GLY A 572 0.04 -10.74 -15.68
CA GLY A 572 1.40 -10.90 -16.20
C GLY A 572 2.46 -11.25 -15.15
N TYR A 573 2.18 -12.20 -14.25
CA TYR A 573 3.00 -12.54 -13.08
C TYR A 573 4.41 -13.06 -13.45
N ARG A 574 5.36 -13.00 -12.50
CA ARG A 574 6.65 -13.68 -12.62
C ARG A 574 6.48 -15.20 -12.49
N PRO A 575 6.78 -16.01 -13.53
CA PRO A 575 6.64 -17.46 -13.43
C PRO A 575 7.58 -18.08 -12.39
N PRO A 576 7.21 -19.25 -11.82
CA PRO A 576 8.06 -19.95 -10.85
C PRO A 576 9.42 -20.35 -11.43
N GLY A 577 9.51 -20.55 -12.76
CA GLY A 577 10.76 -20.86 -13.45
C GLY A 577 11.63 -19.65 -13.82
N GLY A 578 11.25 -18.43 -13.43
CA GLY A 578 11.93 -17.20 -13.81
C GLY A 578 11.24 -16.42 -14.94
N PRO A 579 11.77 -15.24 -15.30
CA PRO A 579 11.18 -14.35 -16.29
C PRO A 579 11.17 -14.94 -17.70
N LEU A 580 10.04 -14.81 -18.39
CA LEU A 580 9.89 -15.17 -19.80
C LEU A 580 10.67 -14.17 -20.68
N PRO A 581 11.05 -14.54 -21.92
CA PRO A 581 11.87 -13.69 -22.78
C PRO A 581 11.34 -12.25 -22.97
N TRP A 582 10.01 -12.06 -23.08
CA TRP A 582 9.41 -10.71 -23.19
C TRP A 582 9.27 -9.97 -21.85
N GLN A 583 9.38 -10.70 -20.74
CA GLN A 583 9.42 -10.12 -19.39
C GLN A 583 10.83 -9.66 -19.05
N GLN A 584 11.89 -10.17 -19.67
CA GLN A 584 13.26 -9.71 -19.44
C GLN A 584 13.50 -8.28 -19.99
N ARG A 585 14.58 -7.65 -19.51
CA ARG A 585 15.09 -6.37 -19.99
C ARG A 585 16.62 -6.46 -20.02
N PRO A 586 17.22 -7.08 -21.05
CA PRO A 586 18.66 -7.23 -21.11
C PRO A 586 19.33 -5.86 -21.18
N VAL A 587 20.39 -5.71 -20.41
CA VAL A 587 21.24 -4.52 -20.44
C VAL A 587 21.92 -4.45 -21.82
N PRO A 588 21.87 -3.31 -22.53
CA PRO A 588 22.60 -3.15 -23.79
C PRO A 588 24.09 -3.49 -23.66
N GLU A 589 24.64 -4.17 -24.67
CA GLU A 589 26.05 -4.59 -24.67
C GLU A 589 26.99 -3.38 -24.50
N GLY A 590 27.99 -3.51 -23.62
CA GLY A 590 28.97 -2.45 -23.33
C GLY A 590 28.52 -1.37 -22.33
N MET A 591 27.28 -1.42 -21.82
CA MET A 591 26.79 -0.49 -20.80
C MET A 591 27.40 -0.79 -19.43
N LYS A 592 28.14 0.18 -18.88
CA LYS A 592 28.64 0.15 -17.50
C LYS A 592 27.54 0.57 -16.52
N GLY A 593 27.38 -0.14 -15.41
CA GLY A 593 26.48 0.24 -14.31
C GLY A 593 25.10 -0.42 -14.29
N GLY A 594 24.73 -1.20 -15.30
CA GLY A 594 23.45 -1.93 -15.36
C GLY A 594 22.22 -1.02 -15.42
N LEU A 595 21.03 -1.62 -15.59
CA LEU A 595 19.75 -0.89 -15.52
C LEU A 595 19.25 -0.73 -14.08
N GLY A 596 19.58 -1.66 -13.19
CA GLY A 596 19.16 -1.65 -11.79
C GLY A 596 20.28 -1.25 -10.82
N ARG A 597 20.04 -1.46 -9.52
CA ARG A 597 21.02 -1.34 -8.44
C ARG A 597 20.73 -2.44 -7.41
N PRO A 598 21.08 -3.71 -7.69
CA PRO A 598 20.83 -4.79 -6.76
C PRO A 598 21.64 -4.56 -5.48
N ILE A 599 21.01 -4.82 -4.34
CA ILE A 599 21.69 -4.88 -3.05
C ILE A 599 21.96 -6.35 -2.74
N GLU A 600 23.23 -6.66 -2.46
CA GLU A 600 23.67 -8.02 -2.16
C GLU A 600 23.61 -8.31 -0.66
N GLY A 601 23.35 -9.58 -0.32
CA GLY A 601 23.19 -10.02 1.06
C GLY A 601 21.74 -9.96 1.56
N ALA A 602 21.55 -10.40 2.81
CA ALA A 602 20.26 -10.32 3.48
C ALA A 602 19.96 -8.84 3.84
N PRO A 603 18.69 -8.40 3.73
CA PRO A 603 18.32 -7.07 4.18
C PRO A 603 18.66 -6.89 5.68
N PRO A 604 19.21 -5.72 6.07
CA PRO A 604 19.59 -5.45 7.44
C PRO A 604 18.35 -5.29 8.31
N ASN A 605 18.35 -5.95 9.48
CA ASN A 605 17.33 -5.92 10.52
C ASN A 605 15.92 -6.37 10.11
N VAL A 606 15.30 -7.18 10.97
CA VAL A 606 13.84 -7.14 11.21
C VAL A 606 13.64 -6.84 12.68
#